data_AF-A0A1H3E8H7-F1
#
_entry.id   AF-A0A1H3E8H7-F1
#
_cell.length_a   1.000
_cell.length_b   1.000
_cell.length_c   1.000
_cell.angle_alpha   90.00
_cell.angle_beta   90.00
_cell.angle_gamma   90.00
#
_symmetry.space_group_name_H-M   'P 1'
#
loop_
_entity.id
_entity.type
_entity.pdbx_description
1 polymer ?
#
loop_
_entity_poly.entity_id
_entity_poly.type
_entity_poly.pdbx_seq_one_letter_code
_entity_poly.pdbx_strand_id
1 'polypeptide(L)'
;MQLQDTIQLLRDAVSALQNNAGSVSALCQTWRAQAALFSSLPPRFADVAENFLGRLEAGNLFSEESCSFSQQDLLDHLHVWLDQAQLALNRTANT
;
A
#
# COMPACT_ATOMS: atom_id res chain seq x y z
N MET A 1 10.81 2.93 14.58
CA MET A 1 9.39 3.11 14.25
C MET A 1 8.63 1.88 14.72
N GLN A 2 7.49 2.05 15.38
CA GLN A 2 6.62 0.92 15.66
C GLN A 2 5.87 0.53 14.38
N LEU A 3 5.45 -0.72 14.28
CA LEU A 3 4.69 -1.21 13.12
C LEU A 3 3.38 -0.45 12.90
N GLN A 4 2.82 0.07 14.00
CA GLN A 4 1.63 0.93 14.01
C GLN A 4 1.89 2.25 13.26
N ASP A 5 3.03 2.90 13.55
CA ASP A 5 3.47 4.12 12.88
C ASP A 5 3.69 3.85 11.37
N THR A 6 4.26 2.69 11.04
CA THR A 6 4.48 2.28 9.66
C THR A 6 3.15 2.16 8.89
N ILE A 7 2.12 1.54 9.50
CA ILE A 7 0.79 1.44 8.87
C ILE A 7 0.18 2.82 8.63
N GLN A 8 0.32 3.76 9.59
CA GLN A 8 -0.17 5.13 9.39
C GLN A 8 0.58 5.85 8.28
N LEU A 9 1.90 5.70 8.22
CA LEU A 9 2.75 6.29 7.18
C LEU A 9 2.35 5.79 5.79
N LEU A 10 2.05 4.50 5.63
CA LEU A 10 1.57 3.95 4.36
C LEU A 10 0.18 4.50 3.99
N ARG A 11 -0.71 4.66 4.97
CA ARG A 11 -2.04 5.25 4.77
C ARG A 11 -1.96 6.70 4.28
N ASP A 12 -1.04 7.47 4.87
CA ASP A 12 -0.78 8.84 4.45
C ASP A 12 -0.26 8.89 3.00
N ALA A 13 0.69 8.02 2.64
CA ALA A 13 1.20 7.93 1.28
C ALA A 13 0.10 7.60 0.24
N VAL A 14 -0.83 6.69 0.56
CA VAL A 14 -1.98 6.37 -0.29
C VAL A 14 -2.90 7.58 -0.43
N SER A 15 -3.20 8.27 0.67
CA SER A 15 -4.03 9.48 0.67
C SER A 15 -3.38 10.62 -0.12
N ALA A 16 -2.07 10.82 0.00
CA ALA A 16 -1.32 11.81 -0.77
C ALA A 16 -1.46 11.55 -2.28
N LEU A 17 -1.42 10.29 -2.71
CA LEU A 17 -1.61 9.93 -4.10
C LEU A 17 -3.04 10.19 -4.58
N GLN A 18 -4.08 9.91 -3.77
CA GLN A 18 -5.48 10.25 -4.08
C GLN A 18 -5.70 11.76 -4.25
N ASN A 19 -5.03 12.56 -3.41
CA ASN A 19 -5.09 14.02 -3.45
C ASN A 19 -4.19 14.65 -4.52
N ASN A 20 -3.55 13.84 -5.38
CA ASN A 20 -2.57 14.30 -6.37
C ASN A 20 -1.37 15.05 -5.75
N ALA A 21 -1.10 14.83 -4.47
CA ALA A 21 -0.02 15.43 -3.69
C ALA A 21 1.26 14.57 -3.66
N GLY A 22 1.22 13.37 -4.26
CA GLY A 22 2.34 12.44 -4.31
C GLY A 22 2.48 11.75 -5.67
N SER A 23 3.38 10.77 -5.76
CA SER A 23 3.62 9.99 -6.99
C SER A 23 3.59 8.49 -6.70
N VAL A 24 3.16 7.70 -7.69
CA VAL A 24 3.10 6.23 -7.57
C VAL A 24 4.45 5.64 -7.20
N SER A 25 5.54 6.14 -7.79
CA SER A 25 6.89 5.67 -7.52
C SER A 25 7.33 5.94 -6.07
N ALA A 26 6.97 7.11 -5.52
CA ALA A 26 7.25 7.45 -4.12
C ALA A 26 6.46 6.55 -3.16
N LEU A 27 5.19 6.26 -3.46
CA LEU A 27 4.37 5.30 -2.71
C LEU A 27 4.99 3.90 -2.73
N CYS A 28 5.34 3.38 -3.91
CA CYS A 28 5.94 2.04 -4.05
C CYS A 28 7.27 1.93 -3.29
N GLN A 29 8.13 2.96 -3.37
CA GLN A 29 9.38 2.99 -2.62
C GLN A 29 9.15 3.02 -1.11
N THR A 30 8.20 3.84 -0.66
CA THR A 30 7.84 3.94 0.75
C THR A 30 7.31 2.60 1.28
N TRP A 31 6.55 1.88 0.48
CA TRP A 31 6.00 0.57 0.81
C TRP A 31 7.07 -0.51 0.88
N ARG A 32 7.92 -0.62 -0.15
CA ARG A 32 9.01 -1.60 -0.22
C ARG A 32 10.09 -1.37 0.84
N ALA A 33 10.23 -0.15 1.36
CA ALA A 33 11.12 0.14 2.48
C ALA A 33 10.68 -0.51 3.81
N GLN A 34 9.42 -0.97 3.92
CA GLN A 34 8.87 -1.50 5.18
C GLN A 34 9.13 -3.00 5.38
N ALA A 35 10.39 -3.42 5.27
CA ALA A 35 10.77 -4.83 5.45
C ALA A 35 10.35 -5.40 6.82
N ALA A 36 10.43 -4.58 7.88
CA ALA A 36 10.01 -4.99 9.22
C ALA A 36 8.50 -5.29 9.31
N LEU A 37 7.67 -4.50 8.62
CA LEU A 37 6.23 -4.74 8.55
C LEU A 37 5.92 -6.07 7.88
N PHE A 38 6.52 -6.31 6.71
CA PHE A 38 6.31 -7.55 5.98
C PHE A 38 6.84 -8.77 6.71
N SER A 39 7.91 -8.63 7.48
CA SER A 39 8.44 -9.73 8.29
C SER A 39 7.54 -10.12 9.47
N SER A 40 6.71 -9.20 9.97
CA SER A 40 5.71 -9.50 11.01
C SER A 40 4.38 -10.00 10.45
N LEU A 41 4.12 -9.77 9.17
CA LEU A 41 2.90 -10.22 8.50
C LEU A 41 3.08 -11.60 7.85
N PRO A 42 1.99 -12.35 7.60
CA PRO A 42 2.06 -13.58 6.82
C PRO A 42 2.59 -13.30 5.39
N PRO A 43 3.38 -14.20 4.78
CA PRO A 43 4.06 -13.95 3.50
C PRO A 43 3.11 -13.63 2.33
N ARG A 44 1.86 -14.10 2.40
CA ARG A 44 0.80 -13.77 1.43
C ARG A 44 0.51 -12.26 1.34
N PHE A 45 0.72 -11.50 2.41
CA PHE A 45 0.48 -10.06 2.41
C PHE A 45 1.48 -9.32 1.50
N ALA A 46 2.74 -9.76 1.47
CA ALA A 46 3.76 -9.17 0.61
C ALA A 46 3.44 -9.38 -0.88
N ASP A 47 3.03 -10.60 -1.25
CA ASP A 47 2.63 -10.93 -2.63
C ASP A 47 1.43 -10.08 -3.09
N VAL A 48 0.40 -9.96 -2.25
CA VAL A 48 -0.79 -9.16 -2.54
C VAL A 48 -0.43 -7.67 -2.67
N ALA A 49 0.40 -7.14 -1.75
CA ALA A 49 0.85 -5.75 -1.83
C ALA A 49 1.61 -5.48 -3.13
N GLU A 50 2.58 -6.34 -3.49
CA GLU A 50 3.34 -6.21 -4.73
C GLU A 50 2.45 -6.27 -5.98
N ASN A 51 1.38 -7.07 -5.98
CA ASN A 51 0.42 -7.11 -7.09
C ASN A 51 -0.27 -5.75 -7.30
N PHE A 52 -0.73 -5.11 -6.22
CA PHE A 52 -1.36 -3.79 -6.28
C PHE A 52 -0.37 -2.71 -6.70
N LEU A 53 0.84 -2.71 -6.13
CA LEU A 53 1.89 -1.76 -6.49
C LEU A 53 2.28 -1.89 -7.97
N GLY A 54 2.47 -3.11 -8.47
CA GLY A 54 2.80 -3.34 -9.89
C GLY A 54 1.71 -2.85 -10.86
N ARG A 55 0.43 -3.03 -10.50
CA ARG A 55 -0.69 -2.50 -11.29
C ARG A 55 -0.72 -0.96 -11.29
N LEU A 56 -0.43 -0.34 -10.15
CA LEU A 56 -0.31 1.11 -10.02
C LEU A 56 0.84 1.66 -10.85
N GLU A 57 2.03 1.04 -10.79
CA GLU A 57 3.21 1.45 -11.57
C GLU A 57 2.93 1.33 -13.08
N ALA A 58 2.30 0.23 -13.51
CA ALA A 58 1.88 0.05 -14.89
C ALA A 58 0.84 1.09 -15.32
N GLY A 59 -0.20 1.33 -14.52
CA GLY A 59 -1.23 2.34 -14.81
C GLY A 59 -0.65 3.76 -14.96
N ASN A 60 0.41 4.08 -14.21
CA ASN A 60 1.12 5.34 -14.32
C ASN A 60 1.92 5.47 -15.63
N LEU A 61 2.44 4.37 -16.19
CA LEU A 61 3.24 4.37 -17.43
C LEU A 61 2.38 4.43 -18.70
N PHE A 62 1.13 3.95 -18.67
CA PHE A 62 0.26 3.78 -19.85
C PHE A 62 -0.92 4.77 -19.92
N SER A 63 -0.83 5.92 -19.25
CA SER A 63 -1.95 6.89 -19.17
C SER A 63 -2.12 7.73 -20.43
N GLU A 64 -2.89 7.24 -21.41
CA GLU A 64 -3.50 8.10 -22.43
C GLU A 64 -5.01 8.34 -22.22
N GLU A 65 -5.82 7.40 -21.69
CA GLU A 65 -7.29 7.63 -21.73
C GLU A 65 -8.13 7.00 -20.59
N SER A 66 -7.55 6.35 -19.58
CA SER A 66 -8.34 5.62 -18.57
C SER A 66 -7.65 5.57 -17.20
N CYS A 67 -7.43 6.71 -16.54
CA CYS A 67 -6.71 6.72 -15.25
C CYS A 67 -7.57 7.02 -14.02
N SER A 68 -8.67 7.77 -14.11
CA SER A 68 -9.39 8.18 -12.88
C SER A 68 -10.18 7.07 -12.20
N PHE A 69 -10.65 6.03 -12.92
CA PHE A 69 -11.44 4.97 -12.31
C PHE A 69 -10.56 3.82 -11.79
N SER A 70 -9.65 3.30 -12.61
CA SER A 70 -8.79 2.17 -12.21
C SER A 70 -7.75 2.54 -11.16
N GLN A 71 -7.24 3.78 -11.14
CA GLN A 71 -6.29 4.20 -10.11
C GLN A 71 -6.99 4.34 -8.74
N GLN A 72 -8.16 4.97 -8.68
CA GLN A 72 -8.92 5.15 -7.43
C GLN A 72 -9.33 3.79 -6.83
N ASP A 73 -9.79 2.85 -7.66
CA ASP A 73 -10.11 1.48 -7.22
C ASP A 73 -8.89 0.75 -6.63
N LEU A 74 -7.72 0.87 -7.25
CA LEU A 74 -6.48 0.31 -6.71
C LEU A 74 -6.09 0.95 -5.37
N LEU A 75 -6.32 2.25 -5.20
CA LEU A 75 -6.03 2.96 -3.94
C LEU A 75 -7.00 2.58 -2.83
N ASP A 76 -8.28 2.35 -3.15
CA ASP A 76 -9.27 1.82 -2.21
C ASP A 76 -8.89 0.41 -1.74
N HIS A 77 -8.52 -0.48 -2.67
CA HIS A 77 -8.04 -1.81 -2.35
C HIS A 77 -6.78 -1.81 -1.46
N LEU A 78 -5.87 -0.84 -1.64
CA LEU A 78 -4.72 -0.66 -0.75
C LEU A 78 -5.12 -0.21 0.66
N HIS A 79 -6.15 0.63 0.82
CA HIS A 79 -6.69 0.97 2.14
C HIS A 79 -7.26 -0.25 2.84
N VAL A 80 -8.01 -1.08 2.12
CA VAL A 80 -8.53 -2.34 2.66
C VAL A 80 -7.37 -3.27 3.07
N TRP A 81 -6.33 -3.37 2.25
CA TRP A 81 -5.14 -4.14 2.61
C TRP A 81 -4.49 -3.65 3.91
N LEU A 82 -4.39 -2.33 4.11
CA LEU A 82 -3.80 -1.73 5.32
C LEU A 82 -4.63 -2.02 6.58
N ASP A 83 -5.96 -2.03 6.46
CA ASP A 83 -6.85 -2.44 7.54
C ASP A 83 -6.63 -3.91 7.92
N GLN A 84 -6.57 -4.80 6.92
CA GLN A 84 -6.30 -6.22 7.14
C GLN A 84 -4.91 -6.47 7.73
N ALA A 85 -3.90 -5.72 7.28
CA ALA A 85 -2.55 -5.79 7.82
C ALA A 85 -2.53 -5.37 9.30
N GLN A 86 -3.22 -4.29 9.66
CA GLN A 86 -3.34 -3.87 11.07
C GLN A 86 -4.03 -4.95 11.94
N LEU A 87 -5.12 -5.54 11.45
CA LEU A 87 -5.80 -6.63 12.17
C LEU A 87 -4.90 -7.85 12.34
N ALA A 88 -4.15 -8.22 11.30
CA ALA A 88 -3.19 -9.32 11.35
C ALA A 88 -2.06 -9.04 12.35
N LEU A 89 -1.51 -7.82 12.36
CA LEU A 89 -0.48 -7.39 13.32
C LEU A 89 -0.97 -7.50 14.77
N ASN A 90 -2.17 -7.01 15.05
CA ASN A 90 -2.78 -7.10 16.38
C ASN A 90 -2.97 -8.55 16.82
N ARG A 91 -3.34 -9.44 15.89
CA ARG A 91 -3.45 -10.88 16.17
C ARG A 91 -2.09 -11.50 16.49
N THR A 92 -1.04 -11.18 15.74
CA THR A 92 0.32 -11.68 15.98
C THR A 92 0.96 -11.12 17.26
N ALA A 93 0.59 -9.90 17.68
CA ALA A 93 1.07 -9.30 18.92
C ALA A 93 0.42 -9.91 20.18
N ASN A 94 -0.72 -10.60 20.03
CA ASN A 94 -1.47 -11.22 21.11
C ASN A 94 -1.24 -12.75 21.21
N THR A 95 -0.22 -13.26 20.53
CA THR A 95 0.22 -14.67 20.58
C THR A 95 1.66 -14.73 21.07
#